data_AF-A0A9Q0B185-F1
#
_entry.id   AF-A0A9Q0B185-F1
#
_cell.length_a   1.000
_cell.length_b   1.000
_cell.length_c   1.000
_cell.angle_alpha   90.00
_cell.angle_beta   90.00
_cell.angle_gamma   90.00
#
_symmetry.space_group_name_H-M   'P 1'
#
loop_
_entity.id
_entity.type
_entity.pdbx_description
1 polymer ?
#
loop_
_entity_poly.entity_id
_entity_poly.type
_entity_poly.pdbx_seq_one_letter_code
_entity_poly.pdbx_strand_id
1 'polypeptide(L)'
;MVRYSKRDIFASIQAELIYIIMRVVAGGGSTLVDRDYNTHMLLAYEALWKQFMALTDTPCSVKSKSSKSWEDWILDESRTRIACVWFLVAQVATVKVGISCGVLDTWRELTLPCHKVQWVATTPESWDEETKALRSLPKRGQDLAYFGELLESHQHANDAVHAETLDRWNSGVDNIGLLLNLVTAMM
;
A
#
# COMPACT_ATOMS: atom_id res chain seq x y z
N MET A 1 16.31 5.85 28.41
CA MET A 1 16.05 5.36 27.04
C MET A 1 14.69 5.89 26.61
N VAL A 2 14.61 6.70 25.57
CA VAL A 2 13.32 7.22 25.07
C VAL A 2 12.59 6.06 24.39
N ARG A 3 11.35 5.79 24.78
CA ARG A 3 10.51 4.74 24.18
C ARG A 3 9.53 5.40 23.22
N TYR A 4 9.81 5.29 21.93
CA TYR A 4 8.92 5.82 20.89
C TYR A 4 7.61 5.04 20.84
N SER A 5 6.51 5.75 20.61
CA SER A 5 5.18 5.13 20.45
C SER A 5 5.02 4.52 19.06
N LYS A 6 4.00 3.67 18.86
CA LYS A 6 3.65 3.13 17.54
C LYS A 6 3.43 4.23 16.49
N ARG A 7 2.87 5.38 16.92
CA ARG A 7 2.59 6.52 16.04
C ARG A 7 3.89 7.25 15.65
N ASP A 8 4.84 7.39 16.57
CA ASP A 8 6.13 8.04 16.29
C ASP A 8 6.95 7.24 15.29
N ILE A 9 7.01 5.91 15.47
CA ILE A 9 7.68 5.02 14.53
C ILE A 9 7.00 5.06 13.17
N PHE A 10 5.65 5.03 13.13
CA PHE A 10 4.91 5.08 11.88
C PHE A 10 5.11 6.40 11.13
N ALA A 11 5.11 7.54 11.83
CA ALA A 11 5.42 8.84 11.24
C ALA A 11 6.85 8.88 10.69
N SER A 12 7.80 8.22 11.36
CA SER A 12 9.18 8.08 10.88
C SER A 12 9.26 7.25 9.60
N ILE A 13 8.49 6.16 9.49
CA ILE A 13 8.36 5.35 8.26
C ILE A 13 7.81 6.20 7.11
N GLN A 14 6.76 6.99 7.37
CA GLN A 14 6.17 7.89 6.37
C GLN A 14 7.19 8.92 5.88
N ALA A 15 7.93 9.55 6.80
CA ALA A 15 8.95 10.52 6.46
C ALA A 15 10.08 9.89 5.63
N GLU A 16 10.59 8.73 6.06
CA GLU A 16 11.63 7.99 5.33
C GLU A 16 11.18 7.64 3.91
N LEU A 17 9.95 7.14 3.76
CA LEU A 17 9.39 6.83 2.45
C LEU A 17 9.28 8.06 1.53
N ILE A 18 8.90 9.21 2.07
CA ILE A 18 8.88 10.48 1.32
C ILE A 18 10.29 10.82 0.81
N TYR A 19 11.32 10.72 1.66
CA TYR A 19 12.69 10.97 1.24
C TYR A 19 13.14 9.97 0.17
N ILE A 20 12.79 8.69 0.29
CA ILE A 20 13.12 7.68 -0.74
C ILE A 20 12.45 8.05 -2.07
N ILE A 21 11.17 8.44 -2.06
CA ILE A 21 10.46 8.90 -3.28
C ILE A 21 11.17 10.12 -3.89
N MET A 22 11.53 11.12 -3.08
CA MET A 22 12.26 12.30 -3.55
C MET A 22 13.57 11.92 -4.23
N ARG A 23 14.30 10.94 -3.67
CA ARG A 23 15.56 10.44 -4.23
C ARG A 23 15.36 9.72 -5.57
N VAL A 24 14.36 8.85 -5.66
CA VAL A 24 14.00 8.13 -6.89
C VAL A 24 13.60 9.11 -8.00
N VAL A 25 12.86 10.17 -7.67
CA VAL A 25 12.43 11.20 -8.62
C VAL A 25 13.58 12.11 -9.04
N ALA A 26 14.45 12.51 -8.11
CA ALA A 26 15.60 13.38 -8.38
C ALA A 26 16.69 12.70 -9.24
N GLY A 27 16.66 11.37 -9.39
CA GLY A 27 17.61 10.64 -10.24
C GLY A 27 19.02 10.54 -9.67
N GLY A 28 19.18 10.64 -8.34
CA GLY A 28 20.47 10.53 -7.66
C GLY A 28 20.93 9.07 -7.52
N GLY A 29 22.03 8.70 -8.18
CA GLY A 29 22.60 7.35 -8.08
C GLY A 29 23.93 7.11 -8.81
N SER A 30 24.51 8.17 -9.39
CA SER A 30 25.68 8.05 -10.27
C SER A 30 27.00 8.02 -9.50
N THR A 31 27.05 8.60 -8.29
CA THR A 31 28.27 8.62 -7.46
C THR A 31 28.27 7.52 -6.41
N LEU A 32 29.46 7.14 -5.92
CA LEU A 32 29.60 6.19 -4.79
C LEU A 32 28.91 6.70 -3.52
N VAL A 33 29.02 8.01 -3.23
CA VAL A 33 28.37 8.64 -2.07
C VAL A 33 26.84 8.54 -2.16
N ASP A 34 26.27 8.71 -3.36
CA ASP A 34 24.83 8.57 -3.57
C ASP A 34 24.34 7.14 -3.28
N ARG A 35 25.14 6.14 -3.68
CA ARG A 35 24.82 4.72 -3.46
C ARG A 35 24.87 4.35 -1.98
N ASP A 36 25.88 4.81 -1.26
CA ASP A 36 25.98 4.59 0.19
C ASP A 36 24.80 5.24 0.91
N TYR A 37 24.48 6.49 0.57
CA TYR A 37 23.33 7.18 1.16
C TYR A 37 22.01 6.46 0.85
N ASN A 38 21.77 6.06 -0.41
CA ASN A 38 20.58 5.29 -0.79
C ASN A 38 20.49 3.98 0.00
N THR A 39 21.61 3.28 0.18
CA THR A 39 21.66 2.04 0.97
C THR A 39 21.27 2.30 2.43
N HIS A 40 21.79 3.36 3.05
CA HIS A 40 21.45 3.71 4.43
C HIS A 40 19.96 4.04 4.60
N MET A 41 19.34 4.71 3.63
CA MET A 41 17.90 4.98 3.65
C MET A 41 17.06 3.71 3.58
N LEU A 42 17.40 2.80 2.66
CA LEU A 42 16.70 1.51 2.54
C LEU A 42 16.82 0.68 3.83
N LEU A 43 18.01 0.66 4.44
CA LEU A 43 18.25 -0.01 5.73
C LEU A 43 17.50 0.67 6.89
N ALA A 44 17.42 2.00 6.90
CA ALA A 44 16.66 2.75 7.91
C ALA A 44 15.16 2.44 7.80
N TYR A 45 14.61 2.44 6.58
CA TYR A 45 13.23 2.05 6.33
C TYR A 45 12.95 0.63 6.81
N GLU A 46 13.81 -0.33 6.47
CA GLU A 46 13.67 -1.73 6.91
C GLU A 46 13.70 -1.86 8.44
N ALA A 47 14.62 -1.15 9.11
CA ALA A 47 14.73 -1.16 10.57
C ALA A 47 13.48 -0.56 11.24
N LEU A 48 12.99 0.57 10.75
CA LEU A 48 11.76 1.20 11.24
C LEU A 48 10.55 0.30 11.03
N TRP A 49 10.43 -0.34 9.86
CA TRP A 49 9.35 -1.29 9.57
C TRP A 49 9.38 -2.48 10.54
N LYS A 50 10.53 -3.12 10.73
CA LYS A 50 10.71 -4.21 11.70
C LYS A 50 10.31 -3.78 13.11
N GLN A 51 10.71 -2.58 13.53
CA GLN A 51 10.35 -2.04 14.83
C GLN A 51 8.83 -1.80 14.96
N PHE A 52 8.19 -1.27 13.92
CA PHE A 52 6.75 -1.06 13.90
C PHE A 52 5.96 -2.37 13.99
N MET A 53 6.39 -3.40 13.25
CA MET A 53 5.79 -4.73 13.30
C MET A 53 5.91 -5.36 14.69
N ALA A 54 7.07 -5.23 15.33
CA ALA A 54 7.28 -5.72 16.71
C ALA A 54 6.40 -4.99 17.74
N LEU A 55 6.09 -3.70 17.52
CA LEU A 55 5.23 -2.91 18.41
C LEU A 55 3.74 -3.16 18.23
N THR A 56 3.32 -3.60 17.04
CA THR A 56 1.91 -3.76 16.69
C THR A 56 1.41 -5.21 16.81
N ASP A 57 2.31 -6.19 17.00
CA ASP A 57 2.00 -7.63 17.08
C ASP A 57 1.10 -8.10 15.92
N THR A 58 1.19 -7.42 14.77
CA THR A 58 0.34 -7.69 13.61
C THR A 58 1.21 -8.21 12.47
N PRO A 59 1.01 -9.44 11.99
CA PRO A 59 1.60 -9.90 10.73
C PRO A 59 1.20 -9.00 9.56
N CYS A 60 2.05 -8.90 8.52
CA CYS A 60 1.74 -8.13 7.28
C CYS A 60 0.45 -8.61 6.60
N SER A 61 0.04 -9.85 6.86
CA SER A 61 -1.14 -10.52 6.31
C SER A 61 -2.10 -10.88 7.43
N VAL A 62 -2.82 -9.89 7.96
CA VAL A 62 -4.01 -10.17 8.76
C VAL A 62 -5.16 -9.41 8.13
N LYS A 63 -6.15 -10.18 7.64
CA LYS A 63 -7.51 -9.68 7.43
C LYS A 63 -7.87 -8.91 8.68
N SER A 64 -7.90 -7.57 8.60
CA SER A 64 -8.36 -6.73 9.69
C SER A 64 -9.67 -7.33 10.19
N LYS A 65 -9.62 -7.90 11.40
CA LYS A 65 -10.82 -8.33 12.10
C LYS A 65 -11.58 -7.04 12.34
N SER A 66 -12.51 -6.71 11.43
CA SER A 66 -13.45 -5.59 11.51
C SER A 66 -12.96 -4.52 12.49
N SER A 67 -12.00 -3.69 12.08
CA SER A 67 -11.36 -2.68 12.95
C SER A 67 -12.44 -2.05 13.84
N LYS A 68 -12.29 -2.20 15.16
CA LYS A 68 -13.37 -1.95 16.12
C LYS A 68 -13.68 -0.46 16.29
N SER A 69 -12.75 0.40 15.89
CA SER A 69 -12.92 1.85 15.83
C SER A 69 -12.27 2.44 14.58
N TRP A 70 -12.65 3.67 14.27
CA TRP A 70 -12.08 4.44 13.17
C TRP A 70 -10.57 4.68 13.33
N GLU A 71 -10.08 4.88 14.56
CA GLU A 71 -8.66 5.11 14.86
C GLU A 71 -7.79 3.89 14.61
N ASP A 72 -8.31 2.70 14.89
CA ASP A 72 -7.60 1.46 14.56
C ASP A 72 -7.66 1.21 13.05
N TRP A 73 -8.82 1.45 12.42
CA TRP A 73 -8.98 1.34 10.97
C TRP A 73 -8.04 2.27 10.20
N ILE A 74 -7.96 3.55 10.55
CA ILE A 74 -7.13 4.52 9.82
C ILE A 74 -5.65 4.17 9.92
N LEU A 75 -5.21 3.59 11.05
CA LEU A 75 -3.83 3.12 11.21
C LEU A 75 -3.56 1.88 10.35
N ASP A 76 -4.47 0.91 10.36
CA ASP A 76 -4.37 -0.29 9.51
C ASP A 76 -4.36 0.08 8.02
N GLU A 77 -5.27 0.94 7.60
CA GLU A 77 -5.38 1.43 6.21
C GLU A 77 -4.13 2.24 5.82
N SER A 78 -3.64 3.11 6.72
CA SER A 78 -2.38 3.83 6.47
C SER A 78 -1.22 2.87 6.28
N ARG A 79 -1.14 1.78 7.07
CA ARG A 79 -0.10 0.75 6.91
C ARG A 79 -0.21 0.06 5.55
N THR A 80 -1.42 -0.33 5.14
CA THR A 80 -1.68 -0.92 3.82
C THR A 80 -1.21 0.01 2.71
N ARG A 81 -1.54 1.30 2.81
CA ARG A 81 -1.13 2.32 1.83
C ARG A 81 0.38 2.53 1.77
N ILE A 82 1.07 2.53 2.91
CA ILE A 82 2.55 2.57 2.94
C ILE A 82 3.14 1.35 2.24
N ALA A 83 2.61 0.15 2.51
CA ALA A 83 3.07 -1.06 1.84
C ALA A 83 2.86 -0.99 0.32
N CYS A 84 1.71 -0.46 -0.12
CA CYS A 84 1.43 -0.22 -1.55
C CYS A 84 2.42 0.78 -2.17
N VAL A 85 2.66 1.92 -1.52
CA VAL A 85 3.62 2.92 -2.02
C VAL A 85 5.04 2.36 -2.06
N TRP A 86 5.44 1.61 -1.03
CA TRP A 86 6.73 0.93 -1.01
C TRP A 86 6.87 -0.07 -2.16
N PHE A 87 5.83 -0.86 -2.44
CA PHE A 87 5.80 -1.75 -3.60
C PHE A 87 5.93 -0.97 -4.92
N LEU A 88 5.20 0.13 -5.11
CA LEU A 88 5.31 0.99 -6.29
C LEU A 88 6.73 1.56 -6.46
N VAL A 89 7.33 2.02 -5.36
CA VAL A 89 8.73 2.52 -5.35
C VAL A 89 9.70 1.40 -5.71
N ALA A 90 9.53 0.20 -5.14
CA ALA A 90 10.37 -0.96 -5.43
C ALA A 90 10.29 -1.37 -6.92
N GLN A 91 9.10 -1.30 -7.54
CA GLN A 91 8.94 -1.55 -8.97
C GLN A 91 9.74 -0.53 -9.80
N VAL A 92 9.58 0.77 -9.52
CA VAL A 92 10.31 1.83 -10.24
C VAL A 92 11.82 1.70 -10.03
N ALA A 93 12.26 1.43 -8.80
CA ALA A 93 13.67 1.27 -8.47
C ALA A 93 14.28 0.01 -9.10
N THR A 94 13.57 -1.10 -9.13
CA THR A 94 14.03 -2.35 -9.79
C THR A 94 14.23 -2.10 -11.29
N VAL A 95 13.23 -1.49 -11.95
CA VAL A 95 13.29 -1.16 -13.38
C VAL A 95 14.42 -0.18 -13.70
N LYS A 96 14.67 0.82 -12.85
CA LYS A 96 15.67 1.88 -13.11
C LYS A 96 17.09 1.57 -12.62
N VAL A 97 17.25 0.78 -11.56
CA VAL A 97 18.50 0.66 -10.79
C VAL A 97 18.98 -0.79 -10.66
N GLY A 98 18.13 -1.78 -10.98
CA GLY A 98 18.52 -3.21 -10.96
C GLY A 98 18.71 -3.81 -9.56
N ILE A 99 18.21 -3.14 -8.51
CA ILE A 99 18.24 -3.64 -7.13
C ILE A 99 16.95 -4.44 -6.87
N SER A 100 17.07 -5.76 -6.65
CA SER A 100 15.94 -6.60 -6.26
C SER A 100 15.54 -6.31 -4.81
N CYS A 101 14.34 -5.78 -4.59
CA CYS A 101 13.76 -5.66 -3.25
C CYS A 101 13.00 -6.94 -2.91
N GLY A 102 13.32 -7.62 -1.80
CA GLY A 102 12.64 -8.85 -1.36
C GLY A 102 11.14 -8.69 -1.07
N VAL A 103 10.62 -7.46 -1.02
CA VAL A 103 9.17 -7.20 -1.01
C VAL A 103 8.48 -7.70 -2.29
N LEU A 104 9.23 -7.86 -3.38
CA LEU A 104 8.76 -8.42 -4.64
C LEU A 104 8.63 -9.95 -4.63
N ASP A 105 8.89 -10.64 -3.52
CA ASP A 105 8.67 -12.09 -3.46
C ASP A 105 7.25 -12.44 -2.95
N THR A 106 6.57 -11.52 -2.26
CA THR A 106 5.23 -11.72 -1.66
C THR A 106 4.18 -10.72 -2.12
N TRP A 107 4.44 -9.97 -3.20
CA TRP A 107 3.55 -8.94 -3.73
C TRP A 107 2.13 -9.41 -4.07
N ARG A 108 1.93 -10.70 -4.38
CA ARG A 108 0.58 -11.26 -4.60
C ARG A 108 -0.30 -11.13 -3.35
N GLU A 109 0.29 -11.18 -2.17
CA GLU A 109 -0.38 -11.05 -0.86
C GLU A 109 -0.49 -9.59 -0.38
N LEU A 110 -0.04 -8.62 -1.19
CA LEU A 110 -0.18 -7.21 -0.87
C LEU A 110 -1.67 -6.84 -0.81
N THR A 111 -2.16 -6.49 0.37
CA THR A 111 -3.53 -6.03 0.56
C THR A 111 -3.77 -4.75 -0.24
N LEU A 112 -4.93 -4.67 -0.91
CA LEU A 112 -5.35 -3.49 -1.65
C LEU A 112 -5.90 -2.40 -0.71
N PRO A 113 -5.69 -1.12 -1.03
CA PRO A 113 -6.25 -0.02 -0.26
C PRO A 113 -7.78 -0.01 -0.32
N CYS A 114 -8.40 0.64 0.66
CA CYS A 114 -9.85 0.81 0.72
C CYS A 114 -10.39 1.73 -0.38
N HIS A 115 -11.71 1.81 -0.48
CA HIS A 115 -12.40 2.70 -1.41
C HIS A 115 -12.11 4.17 -1.09
N LYS A 116 -11.94 5.00 -2.14
CA LYS A 116 -11.56 6.43 -2.03
C LYS A 116 -12.45 7.23 -1.07
N VAL A 117 -13.76 6.98 -1.08
CA VAL A 117 -14.72 7.69 -0.21
C VAL A 117 -14.52 7.37 1.26
N GLN A 118 -14.11 6.14 1.60
CA GLN A 118 -13.76 5.77 2.98
C GLN A 118 -12.45 6.45 3.38
N TRP A 119 -11.47 6.52 2.48
CA TRP A 119 -10.18 7.17 2.77
C TRP A 119 -10.28 8.69 2.95
N VAL A 120 -11.14 9.34 2.17
CA VAL A 120 -11.34 10.80 2.23
C VAL A 120 -12.16 11.22 3.45
N ALA A 121 -12.87 10.29 4.10
CA ALA A 121 -13.61 10.56 5.33
C ALA A 121 -12.68 11.04 6.45
N THR A 122 -12.87 12.29 6.88
CA THR A 122 -12.02 12.94 7.89
C THR A 122 -12.52 12.77 9.32
N THR A 123 -13.74 12.22 9.48
CA THR A 123 -14.35 11.98 10.79
C THR A 123 -14.82 10.53 10.92
N PRO A 124 -14.89 9.99 12.15
CA PRO A 124 -15.46 8.66 12.39
C PRO A 124 -16.88 8.49 11.85
N GLU A 125 -17.72 9.53 11.96
CA GLU A 125 -19.12 9.48 11.53
C GLU A 125 -19.23 9.38 10.01
N SER A 126 -18.50 10.24 9.29
CA SER A 126 -18.47 10.21 7.81
C SER A 126 -17.91 8.88 7.31
N TRP A 127 -16.89 8.33 7.97
CA TRP A 127 -16.33 7.02 7.61
C TRP A 127 -17.36 5.89 7.80
N ASP A 128 -18.12 5.89 8.90
CA ASP A 128 -19.13 4.87 9.17
C ASP A 128 -20.30 4.97 8.18
N GLU A 129 -20.75 6.18 7.85
CA GLU A 129 -21.76 6.43 6.81
C GLU A 129 -21.33 5.88 5.45
N GLU A 130 -20.13 6.24 4.98
CA GLU A 130 -19.57 5.77 3.72
C GLU A 130 -19.36 4.25 3.72
N THR A 131 -18.89 3.69 4.84
CA THR A 131 -18.71 2.24 4.99
C THR A 131 -20.04 1.50 4.91
N LYS A 132 -21.11 2.04 5.50
CA LYS A 132 -22.46 1.48 5.39
C LYS A 132 -23.02 1.60 3.97
N ALA A 133 -22.82 2.74 3.32
CA ALA A 133 -23.24 2.97 1.93
C ALA A 133 -22.56 1.98 0.97
N LEU A 134 -21.26 1.74 1.13
CA LEU A 134 -20.54 0.75 0.31
C LEU A 134 -21.00 -0.68 0.56
N ARG A 135 -21.35 -1.03 1.80
CA ARG A 135 -21.89 -2.36 2.14
C ARG A 135 -23.29 -2.60 1.60
N SER A 136 -24.07 -1.54 1.38
CA SER A 136 -25.45 -1.64 0.84
C SER A 136 -25.50 -1.66 -0.68
N LEU A 137 -24.40 -1.34 -1.36
CA LEU A 137 -24.31 -1.47 -2.82
C LEU A 137 -24.51 -2.93 -3.25
N PRO A 138 -25.22 -3.18 -4.36
CA PRO A 138 -25.33 -4.52 -4.92
C PRO A 138 -23.95 -5.12 -5.17
N LYS A 139 -23.70 -6.31 -4.62
CA LYS A 139 -22.45 -7.05 -4.87
C LYS A 139 -22.45 -7.57 -6.31
N ARG A 140 -21.87 -6.79 -7.21
CA ARG A 140 -21.51 -7.16 -8.58
C ARG A 140 -20.02 -7.48 -8.64
N GLY A 141 -19.63 -8.47 -9.44
CA GLY A 141 -18.25 -8.99 -9.45
C GLY A 141 -17.76 -9.54 -8.10
N GLN A 142 -16.45 -9.78 -8.01
CA GLN A 142 -15.77 -10.25 -6.80
C GLN A 142 -15.20 -9.08 -5.98
N ASP A 143 -15.07 -9.25 -4.66
CA ASP A 143 -14.38 -8.30 -3.78
C ASP A 143 -12.88 -8.57 -3.86
N LEU A 144 -12.11 -7.66 -4.45
CA LEU A 144 -10.65 -7.76 -4.49
C LEU A 144 -10.05 -7.31 -3.16
N ALA A 145 -9.32 -8.21 -2.49
CA ALA A 145 -8.61 -7.95 -1.25
C ALA A 145 -7.10 -7.82 -1.46
N TYR A 146 -6.55 -8.52 -2.45
CA TYR A 146 -5.11 -8.61 -2.68
C TYR A 146 -4.71 -8.24 -4.10
N PHE A 147 -3.49 -7.71 -4.25
CA PHE A 147 -2.96 -7.32 -5.55
C PHE A 147 -2.85 -8.51 -6.52
N GLY A 148 -2.60 -9.72 -6.03
CA GLY A 148 -2.61 -10.93 -6.87
C GLY A 148 -3.95 -11.16 -7.57
N GLU A 149 -5.07 -10.88 -6.89
CA GLU A 149 -6.43 -11.01 -7.44
C GLU A 149 -6.72 -9.89 -8.45
N LEU A 150 -6.18 -8.69 -8.20
CA LEU A 150 -6.26 -7.58 -9.15
C LEU A 150 -5.51 -7.91 -10.45
N LEU A 151 -4.29 -8.45 -10.34
CA LEU A 151 -3.53 -8.87 -11.51
C LEU A 151 -4.25 -9.97 -12.29
N GLU A 152 -4.77 -11.00 -11.60
CA GLU A 152 -5.52 -12.08 -12.23
C GLU A 152 -6.75 -11.56 -12.97
N SER A 153 -7.45 -10.58 -12.38
CA SER A 153 -8.59 -9.94 -13.02
C SER A 153 -8.20 -9.18 -14.29
N HIS A 154 -7.05 -8.49 -14.30
CA HIS A 154 -6.51 -7.84 -15.51
C HIS A 154 -6.10 -8.86 -16.58
N GLN A 155 -5.48 -9.98 -16.19
CA GLN A 155 -5.09 -11.05 -17.13
C GLN A 155 -6.29 -11.71 -17.82
N HIS A 156 -7.44 -11.75 -17.15
CA HIS A 156 -8.68 -12.33 -17.66
C HIS A 156 -9.75 -11.29 -17.99
N ALA A 157 -9.36 -10.05 -18.30
CA ALA A 157 -10.30 -8.93 -18.54
C ALA A 157 -11.30 -9.16 -19.69
N ASN A 158 -11.06 -10.15 -20.56
CA ASN A 158 -12.00 -10.55 -21.60
C ASN A 158 -13.22 -11.33 -21.07
N ASP A 159 -13.13 -11.89 -19.86
CA ASP A 159 -14.23 -12.57 -19.20
C ASP A 159 -15.16 -11.56 -18.54
N ALA A 160 -16.47 -11.70 -18.74
CA ALA A 160 -17.46 -10.76 -18.23
C ALA A 160 -17.39 -10.56 -16.70
N VAL A 161 -17.06 -11.62 -15.94
CA VAL A 161 -16.94 -11.56 -14.48
C VAL A 161 -15.73 -10.73 -14.04
N HIS A 162 -14.58 -10.90 -14.70
CA HIS A 162 -13.37 -10.15 -14.41
C HIS A 162 -13.50 -8.70 -14.88
N ALA A 163 -14.12 -8.46 -16.04
CA ALA A 163 -14.44 -7.11 -16.51
C ALA A 163 -15.34 -6.34 -15.52
N GLU A 164 -16.40 -6.98 -15.00
CA GLU A 164 -17.28 -6.37 -13.99
C GLU A 164 -16.54 -6.14 -12.65
N THR A 165 -15.67 -7.07 -12.26
CA THR A 165 -14.84 -6.94 -11.06
C THR A 165 -13.86 -5.76 -11.16
N LEU A 166 -13.21 -5.60 -12.33
CA LEU A 166 -12.33 -4.46 -12.61
C LEU A 166 -13.10 -3.15 -12.68
N ASP A 167 -14.27 -3.10 -13.30
CA ASP A 167 -15.11 -1.89 -13.34
C ASP A 167 -15.50 -1.43 -11.93
N ARG A 168 -15.91 -2.39 -11.09
CA ARG A 168 -16.21 -2.12 -9.68
C ARG A 168 -15.01 -1.57 -8.93
N TRP A 169 -13.84 -2.21 -9.06
CA TRP A 169 -12.60 -1.72 -8.46
C TRP A 169 -12.28 -0.29 -8.94
N ASN A 170 -12.27 -0.07 -10.26
CA ASN A 170 -11.94 1.20 -10.89
C ASN A 170 -12.89 2.34 -10.50
N SER A 171 -14.16 2.05 -10.20
CA SER A 171 -15.11 3.07 -9.72
C SER A 171 -14.70 3.67 -8.36
N GLY A 172 -13.96 2.88 -7.56
CA GLY A 172 -13.66 3.15 -6.17
C GLY A 172 -12.22 3.50 -5.84
N VAL A 173 -11.29 3.33 -6.76
CA VAL A 173 -9.86 3.62 -6.51
C VAL A 173 -9.56 5.11 -6.38
N ASP A 174 -8.52 5.39 -5.60
CA ASP A 174 -7.82 6.67 -5.60
C ASP A 174 -6.52 6.60 -6.42
N ASN A 175 -5.66 7.60 -6.28
CA ASN A 175 -4.39 7.67 -6.99
C ASN A 175 -3.47 6.46 -6.75
N ILE A 176 -3.46 5.87 -5.54
CA ILE A 176 -2.65 4.68 -5.27
C ILE A 176 -3.23 3.49 -6.05
N GLY A 177 -4.55 3.30 -6.01
CA GLY A 177 -5.21 2.24 -6.77
C GLY A 177 -5.03 2.37 -8.29
N LEU A 178 -5.04 3.59 -8.82
CA LEU A 178 -4.70 3.85 -10.23
C LEU A 178 -3.27 3.45 -10.57
N LEU A 179 -2.30 3.77 -9.71
CA LEU A 179 -0.90 3.36 -9.90
C LEU A 179 -0.74 1.83 -9.83
N LEU A 180 -1.47 1.15 -8.96
CA LEU A 180 -1.47 -0.32 -8.88
C LEU A 180 -2.01 -0.95 -10.17
N ASN A 181 -3.07 -0.40 -10.77
CA ASN A 181 -3.57 -0.83 -12.09
C ASN A 181 -2.52 -0.65 -13.22
N LEU A 182 -1.70 0.40 -13.14
CA LEU A 182 -0.63 0.57 -14.13
C LEU A 182 0.44 -0.50 -13.96
N VAL A 183 0.78 -0.85 -12.72
CA VAL A 183 1.75 -1.93 -12.46
C VAL A 183 1.25 -3.27 -12.98
N THR A 184 -0.04 -3.59 -12.85
CA THR A 184 -0.58 -4.85 -13.39
C THR A 184 -0.50 -4.92 -14.92
N ALA A 185 -0.49 -3.78 -15.62
CA ALA A 185 -0.29 -3.74 -17.07
C ALA A 185 1.19 -3.87 -17.49
N MET A 186 2.13 -3.68 -16.56
CA MET A 186 3.57 -3.78 -16.79
C MET A 186 4.14 -5.17 -16.44
N MET A 187 3.34 -6.04 -15.81
CA MET A 187 3.68 -7.41 -15.41
C MET A 187 3.09 -8.43 -16.37
#